data_AF-A0A3T0N2I9-F1
#
_entry.id   AF-A0A3T0N2I9-F1
#
_cell.length_a   1.000
_cell.length_b   1.000
_cell.length_c   1.000
_cell.angle_alpha   90.00
_cell.angle_beta   90.00
_cell.angle_gamma   90.00
#
_symmetry.space_group_name_H-M   'P 1'
#
loop_
_entity.id
_entity.type
_entity.pdbx_description
1 polymer ?
#
loop_
_entity_poly.entity_id
_entity_poly.type
_entity_poly.pdbx_seq_one_letter_code
_entity_poly.pdbx_strand_id
1 'polypeptide(L)'
;MAPACPEAGRITAGGVQHVNGVPVCQSSYADDLVHPATTSRNADLLPYASADVTILDAVTQKELNQKVAAVEDVEDTLWVGSPGVAIALANRFAQARSDKLAIRMCNSILIVVGSANPVSRRQLTQVMQHPHTTYLMIPKDRVTAPAQSLSDLVEQAMDHFGECDTVIATGGDKMEAALNLLGICQFSLVGELEHGFPLAIATLPNGSLLTLGMKAGGFGVDTTLLHAVDVPCTRKGKAI
;
A
#
# COMPACT_ATOMS: atom_id res chain seq x y z
N MET A 1 -1.73 -19.64 -5.50
CA MET A 1 -1.08 -18.33 -5.71
C MET A 1 -1.88 -17.51 -6.71
N ALA A 2 -2.18 -16.25 -6.42
CA ALA A 2 -2.92 -15.33 -7.30
C ALA A 2 -2.37 -13.89 -7.14
N PRO A 3 -1.27 -13.54 -7.84
CA PRO A 3 -0.59 -12.26 -7.62
C PRO A 3 -1.24 -11.08 -8.37
N ALA A 4 -2.14 -11.34 -9.32
CA ALA A 4 -2.85 -10.32 -10.07
C ALA A 4 -3.62 -9.32 -9.16
N CYS A 5 -3.48 -8.03 -9.47
CA CYS A 5 -4.27 -6.93 -8.94
C CYS A 5 -4.59 -5.99 -10.13
N PRO A 6 -5.59 -6.34 -10.95
CA PRO A 6 -5.81 -5.70 -12.25
C PRO A 6 -6.15 -4.21 -12.17
N GLU A 7 -6.86 -3.77 -11.13
CA GLU A 7 -7.14 -2.35 -10.88
C GLU A 7 -5.87 -1.53 -10.64
N ALA A 8 -4.82 -2.15 -10.10
CA ALA A 8 -3.50 -1.54 -9.98
C ALA A 8 -2.64 -1.73 -11.24
N GLY A 9 -3.17 -2.28 -12.34
CA GLY A 9 -2.42 -2.58 -13.56
C GLY A 9 -1.50 -3.80 -13.45
N ARG A 10 -1.73 -4.69 -12.47
CA ARG A 10 -0.94 -5.90 -12.25
C ARG A 10 -1.74 -7.10 -12.70
N ILE A 11 -1.27 -7.81 -13.71
CA ILE A 11 -1.97 -8.97 -14.28
C ILE A 11 -1.06 -10.18 -14.33
N THR A 12 -1.65 -11.36 -14.31
CA THR A 12 -0.96 -12.62 -14.56
C THR A 12 -1.54 -13.27 -15.80
N ALA A 13 -0.70 -13.50 -16.81
CA ALA A 13 -1.11 -14.10 -18.08
C ALA A 13 -0.08 -15.13 -18.53
N GLY A 14 -0.51 -16.37 -18.76
CA GLY A 14 0.38 -17.49 -19.07
C GLY A 14 1.39 -17.78 -17.96
N GLY A 15 1.01 -17.59 -16.69
CA GLY A 15 1.91 -17.67 -15.53
C GLY A 15 2.94 -16.54 -15.43
N VAL A 16 2.88 -15.53 -16.31
CA VAL A 16 3.79 -14.37 -16.32
C VAL A 16 3.12 -13.16 -15.67
N GLN A 17 3.80 -12.58 -14.69
CA GLN A 17 3.36 -11.36 -14.03
C GLN A 17 3.76 -10.12 -14.84
N HIS A 18 2.80 -9.26 -15.10
CA HIS A 18 2.99 -7.98 -15.78
C HIS A 18 2.60 -6.81 -14.89
N VAL A 19 3.24 -5.67 -15.12
CA VAL A 19 2.95 -4.36 -14.55
C VAL A 19 2.72 -3.40 -15.71
N ASN A 20 1.49 -2.89 -15.84
CA ASN A 20 1.09 -1.95 -16.91
C ASN A 20 1.46 -2.45 -18.32
N GLY A 21 1.26 -3.75 -18.57
CA GLY A 21 1.55 -4.40 -19.85
C GLY A 21 3.01 -4.85 -20.05
N VAL A 22 3.92 -4.51 -19.13
CA VAL A 22 5.34 -4.90 -19.21
C VAL A 22 5.61 -6.07 -18.25
N PRO A 23 6.35 -7.12 -18.63
CA PRO A 23 6.78 -8.16 -17.69
C PRO A 23 7.49 -7.56 -16.47
N VAL A 24 7.20 -8.06 -15.27
CA VAL A 24 7.65 -7.40 -14.02
C VAL A 24 9.17 -7.26 -13.93
N CYS A 25 9.96 -8.23 -14.42
CA CYS A 25 11.43 -8.17 -14.45
C CYS A 25 12.00 -7.24 -15.53
N GLN A 26 11.15 -6.61 -16.34
CA GLN A 26 11.50 -5.55 -17.29
C GLN A 26 10.89 -4.20 -16.90
N SER A 27 10.16 -4.16 -15.78
CA SER A 27 9.56 -2.95 -15.23
C SER A 27 10.50 -2.29 -14.23
N SER A 28 10.09 -1.15 -13.66
CA SER A 28 10.83 -0.49 -12.58
C SER A 28 11.05 -1.35 -11.33
N TYR A 29 10.32 -2.47 -11.19
CA TYR A 29 10.50 -3.42 -10.09
C TYR A 29 11.78 -4.28 -10.27
N ALA A 30 12.33 -4.36 -11.47
CA ALA A 30 13.64 -4.98 -11.71
C ALA A 30 14.78 -4.14 -11.09
N ASP A 31 14.58 -2.83 -11.00
CA ASP A 31 15.53 -1.87 -10.43
C ASP A 31 15.29 -1.61 -8.93
N ASP A 32 14.47 -2.43 -8.26
CA ASP A 32 14.27 -2.29 -6.81
C ASP A 32 15.61 -2.51 -6.08
N LEU A 33 15.93 -1.59 -5.18
CA LEU A 33 17.25 -1.54 -4.52
C LEU A 33 17.41 -2.61 -3.44
N VAL A 34 16.31 -3.14 -2.91
CA VAL A 34 16.32 -4.11 -1.81
C VAL A 34 15.92 -5.50 -2.31
N HIS A 35 14.90 -5.56 -3.16
CA HIS A 35 14.29 -6.80 -3.63
C HIS A 35 13.99 -6.74 -5.14
N PRO A 36 15.02 -6.74 -6.01
CA PRO A 36 14.83 -6.64 -7.46
C PRO A 36 14.04 -7.85 -8.00
N ALA A 37 13.04 -7.58 -8.83
CA ALA A 37 12.27 -8.61 -9.51
C ALA A 37 13.11 -9.21 -10.66
N THR A 38 13.72 -10.37 -10.43
CA THR A 38 14.65 -11.02 -11.38
C THR A 38 13.97 -11.94 -12.40
N THR A 39 12.76 -12.41 -12.12
CA THR A 39 11.93 -13.21 -13.05
C THR A 39 10.52 -12.66 -13.13
N SER A 40 9.86 -12.87 -14.27
CA SER A 40 8.43 -12.58 -14.44
C SER A 40 7.55 -13.84 -14.38
N ARG A 41 8.13 -15.04 -14.43
CA ARG A 41 7.35 -16.28 -14.40
C ARG A 41 7.16 -16.69 -12.95
N ASN A 42 5.91 -16.75 -12.49
CA ASN A 42 5.60 -17.08 -11.11
C ASN A 42 6.10 -18.48 -10.72
N ALA A 43 6.12 -19.42 -11.67
CA ALA A 43 6.63 -20.77 -11.44
C ALA A 43 8.12 -20.81 -11.09
N ASP A 44 8.92 -19.86 -11.58
CA ASP A 44 10.35 -19.79 -11.29
C ASP A 44 10.63 -19.39 -9.82
N LEU A 45 9.63 -18.85 -9.11
CA LEU A 45 9.71 -18.47 -7.70
C LEU A 45 9.34 -19.62 -6.75
N LEU A 46 8.82 -20.73 -7.28
CA LEU A 46 8.38 -21.85 -6.47
C LEU A 46 9.53 -22.84 -6.24
N PRO A 47 9.68 -23.41 -5.03
CA PRO A 47 10.66 -24.45 -4.82
C PRO A 47 10.33 -25.67 -5.69
N TYR A 48 11.37 -26.28 -6.28
CA TYR A 48 11.29 -27.45 -7.17
C TYR A 48 10.48 -28.65 -6.62
N ALA A 49 10.24 -28.71 -5.31
CA ALA A 49 9.56 -29.81 -4.62
C ALA A 49 8.08 -29.53 -4.25
N SER A 50 7.49 -28.42 -4.71
CA SER A 50 6.12 -28.03 -4.30
C SER A 50 5.08 -28.66 -5.22
N ALA A 51 4.62 -29.88 -4.89
CA ALA A 51 3.64 -30.60 -5.70
C ALA A 51 2.23 -29.95 -5.70
N ASP A 52 1.91 -29.13 -4.70
CA ASP A 52 0.54 -28.65 -4.46
C ASP A 52 0.41 -27.12 -4.57
N VAL A 53 0.96 -26.51 -5.65
CA VAL A 53 0.78 -25.08 -5.91
C VAL A 53 0.05 -24.84 -7.22
N THR A 54 -1.17 -24.30 -7.13
CA THR A 54 -1.89 -23.78 -8.29
C THR A 54 -1.65 -22.28 -8.44
N ILE A 55 -1.24 -21.84 -9.64
CA ILE A 55 -1.14 -20.43 -10.01
C ILE A 55 -2.41 -20.03 -10.75
N LEU A 56 -3.11 -19.02 -10.24
CA LEU A 56 -4.30 -18.46 -10.87
C LEU A 56 -3.92 -17.25 -11.71
N ASP A 57 -3.89 -17.46 -13.03
CA ASP A 57 -3.80 -16.35 -13.98
C ASP A 57 -5.03 -15.45 -13.86
N ALA A 58 -4.89 -14.15 -14.04
CA ALA A 58 -6.01 -13.24 -14.21
C ALA A 58 -5.55 -11.92 -14.84
N VAL A 59 -6.27 -11.47 -15.88
CA VAL A 59 -6.06 -10.16 -16.50
C VAL A 59 -7.14 -9.14 -16.11
N THR A 60 -8.22 -9.59 -15.48
CA THR A 60 -9.27 -8.72 -14.90
C THR A 60 -9.66 -9.17 -13.51
N GLN A 61 -10.14 -8.24 -12.66
CA GLN A 61 -10.61 -8.60 -11.31
C GLN A 61 -11.81 -9.54 -11.37
N LYS A 62 -12.68 -9.41 -12.39
CA LYS A 62 -13.80 -10.31 -12.64
C LYS A 62 -13.35 -11.76 -12.86
N GLU A 63 -12.34 -11.94 -13.70
CA GLU A 63 -11.76 -13.27 -13.96
C GLU A 63 -11.14 -13.86 -12.69
N LEU A 64 -10.42 -13.04 -11.91
CA LEU A 64 -9.84 -13.48 -10.64
C LEU A 64 -10.94 -13.91 -9.66
N ASN A 65 -12.02 -13.12 -9.52
CA ASN A 65 -13.17 -13.48 -8.69
C ASN A 65 -13.78 -14.82 -9.09
N GLN A 66 -13.96 -15.07 -10.39
CA GLN A 66 -14.49 -16.34 -10.90
C GLN A 66 -13.59 -17.52 -10.57
N LYS A 67 -12.27 -17.37 -10.77
CA LYS A 67 -11.29 -18.43 -10.47
C LYS A 67 -11.20 -18.74 -8.98
N VAL A 68 -11.21 -17.71 -8.12
CA VAL A 68 -11.23 -17.89 -6.66
C VAL A 68 -12.54 -18.54 -6.20
N ALA A 69 -13.68 -18.19 -6.79
CA ALA A 69 -14.96 -18.80 -6.47
C ALA A 69 -15.06 -20.29 -6.86
N ALA A 70 -14.29 -20.72 -7.88
CA ALA A 70 -14.28 -22.09 -8.36
C ALA A 70 -13.40 -23.06 -7.53
N VAL A 71 -12.62 -22.56 -6.57
CA VAL A 71 -11.82 -23.42 -5.68
C VAL A 71 -12.73 -24.05 -4.63
N GLU A 72 -12.85 -25.37 -4.58
CA GLU A 72 -13.79 -26.07 -3.69
C GLU A 72 -13.37 -25.93 -2.21
N ASP A 73 -12.17 -26.39 -1.86
CA ASP A 73 -11.64 -26.43 -0.49
C ASP A 73 -11.03 -25.09 -0.03
N VAL A 74 -11.83 -24.02 -0.10
CA VAL A 74 -11.36 -22.65 0.16
C VAL A 74 -10.81 -22.43 1.57
N GLU A 75 -11.35 -23.12 2.58
CA GLU A 75 -10.93 -23.03 3.99
C GLU A 75 -9.63 -23.79 4.27
N ASP A 76 -9.37 -24.86 3.50
CA ASP A 76 -8.14 -25.67 3.59
C ASP A 76 -7.04 -25.19 2.62
N THR A 77 -7.32 -24.17 1.81
CA THR A 77 -6.37 -23.60 0.86
C THR A 77 -5.56 -22.46 1.48
N LEU A 78 -4.23 -22.57 1.43
CA LEU A 78 -3.35 -21.44 1.72
C LEU A 78 -3.34 -20.45 0.54
N TRP A 79 -4.03 -19.32 0.72
CA TRP A 79 -4.08 -18.25 -0.27
C TRP A 79 -2.83 -17.37 -0.20
N VAL A 80 -2.11 -17.30 -1.32
CA VAL A 80 -0.94 -16.42 -1.50
C VAL A 80 -1.23 -15.46 -2.64
N GLY A 81 -1.21 -14.15 -2.39
CA GLY A 81 -1.50 -13.16 -3.43
C GLY A 81 -1.40 -11.72 -2.94
N SER A 82 -1.80 -10.81 -3.81
CA SER A 82 -1.85 -9.36 -3.56
C SER A 82 -3.30 -8.92 -3.23
N PRO A 83 -3.64 -7.63 -3.09
CA PRO A 83 -5.01 -7.21 -2.77
C PRO A 83 -6.09 -7.79 -3.69
N GLY A 84 -5.77 -8.13 -4.94
CA GLY A 84 -6.71 -8.76 -5.87
C GLY A 84 -7.31 -10.08 -5.36
N VAL A 85 -6.52 -10.93 -4.69
CA VAL A 85 -7.05 -12.19 -4.12
C VAL A 85 -7.90 -11.92 -2.87
N ALA A 86 -7.50 -10.94 -2.05
CA ALA A 86 -8.27 -10.54 -0.88
C ALA A 86 -9.66 -10.02 -1.27
N ILE A 87 -9.74 -9.22 -2.34
CA ILE A 87 -11.01 -8.75 -2.92
C ILE A 87 -11.85 -9.93 -3.42
N ALA A 88 -11.24 -10.89 -4.10
CA ALA A 88 -11.93 -12.06 -4.61
C ALA A 88 -12.49 -12.95 -3.49
N LEU A 89 -11.71 -13.16 -2.43
CA LEU A 89 -12.15 -13.89 -1.23
C LEU A 89 -13.27 -13.13 -0.50
N ALA A 90 -13.12 -11.82 -0.32
CA ALA A 90 -14.16 -10.98 0.28
C ALA A 90 -15.46 -11.06 -0.51
N ASN A 91 -15.41 -11.01 -1.85
CA ASN A 91 -16.61 -11.17 -2.69
C ASN A 91 -17.27 -12.55 -2.57
N ARG A 92 -16.49 -13.60 -2.28
CA ARG A 92 -17.00 -14.95 -2.07
C ARG A 92 -17.71 -15.10 -0.71
N PHE A 93 -17.16 -14.49 0.34
CA PHE A 93 -17.61 -14.73 1.72
C PHE A 93 -18.44 -13.62 2.35
N ALA A 94 -18.34 -12.37 1.88
CA ALA A 94 -18.96 -11.24 2.56
C ALA A 94 -20.49 -11.31 2.49
N GLN A 95 -21.12 -11.56 3.65
CA GLN A 95 -22.58 -11.57 3.80
C GLN A 95 -23.16 -10.24 4.32
N ALA A 96 -22.34 -9.28 4.78
CA ALA A 96 -22.81 -7.98 5.26
C ALA A 96 -21.75 -6.87 5.12
N ARG A 97 -22.21 -5.63 4.88
CA ARG A 97 -21.37 -4.42 4.88
C ARG A 97 -21.11 -3.97 6.33
N SER A 98 -19.85 -3.67 6.64
CA SER A 98 -19.50 -2.93 7.86
C SER A 98 -19.93 -1.47 7.71
N ASP A 99 -20.40 -0.87 8.81
CA ASP A 99 -20.66 0.56 8.88
C ASP A 99 -19.39 1.34 8.52
N LYS A 100 -19.54 2.39 7.70
CA LYS A 100 -18.43 3.28 7.38
C LYS A 100 -18.10 4.10 8.61
N LEU A 101 -16.88 3.97 9.13
CA LEU A 101 -16.40 4.93 10.12
C LEU A 101 -16.21 6.29 9.43
N ALA A 102 -16.69 7.35 10.08
CA ALA A 102 -16.46 8.71 9.63
C ALA A 102 -14.96 9.01 9.69
N ILE A 103 -14.36 9.29 8.53
CA ILE A 103 -12.98 9.73 8.43
C ILE A 103 -12.89 11.10 9.13
N ARG A 104 -12.00 11.20 10.13
CA ARG A 104 -11.82 12.43 10.90
C ARG A 104 -11.15 13.49 10.03
N MET A 105 -11.56 14.74 10.20
CA MET A 105 -10.91 15.90 9.59
C MET A 105 -9.50 16.07 10.14
N CYS A 106 -8.54 16.32 9.26
CA CYS A 106 -7.12 16.41 9.58
C CYS A 106 -6.60 17.81 9.27
N ASN A 107 -5.96 18.46 10.24
CA ASN A 107 -5.46 19.83 10.10
C ASN A 107 -3.95 19.89 9.81
N SER A 108 -3.20 18.82 10.11
CA SER A 108 -1.74 18.78 9.93
C SER A 108 -1.29 17.38 9.50
N ILE A 109 -0.71 17.31 8.29
CA ILE A 109 -0.38 16.05 7.63
C ILE A 109 1.14 15.91 7.52
N LEU A 110 1.67 14.80 8.04
CA LEU A 110 3.03 14.37 7.80
C LEU A 110 3.05 13.29 6.72
N ILE A 111 3.75 13.55 5.62
CA ILE A 111 3.97 12.58 4.55
C ILE A 111 5.39 12.04 4.61
N VAL A 112 5.51 10.73 4.78
CA VAL A 112 6.76 10.00 4.84
C VAL A 112 6.97 9.27 3.52
N VAL A 113 7.88 9.79 2.67
CA VAL A 113 8.19 9.22 1.36
C VAL A 113 9.58 8.60 1.36
N GLY A 114 9.62 7.29 1.60
CA GLY A 114 10.86 6.53 1.57
C GLY A 114 11.07 5.67 0.32
N SER A 115 10.09 5.60 -0.59
CA SER A 115 10.17 4.72 -1.75
C SER A 115 11.09 5.29 -2.84
N ALA A 116 12.02 4.46 -3.34
CA ALA A 116 12.78 4.77 -4.54
C ALA A 116 11.90 4.79 -5.81
N ASN A 117 10.67 4.28 -5.73
CA ASN A 117 9.78 4.09 -6.87
C ASN A 117 9.45 5.43 -7.58
N PRO A 118 9.58 5.48 -8.92
CA PRO A 118 9.29 6.69 -9.69
C PRO A 118 7.86 7.24 -9.54
N VAL A 119 6.88 6.40 -9.23
CA VAL A 119 5.48 6.82 -9.02
C VAL A 119 5.36 7.68 -7.76
N SER A 120 5.91 7.21 -6.63
CA SER A 120 5.86 7.96 -5.37
C SER A 120 6.62 9.29 -5.45
N ARG A 121 7.71 9.35 -6.24
CA ARG A 121 8.44 10.60 -6.47
C ARG A 121 7.63 11.62 -7.26
N ARG A 122 6.98 11.19 -8.34
CA ARG A 122 6.09 12.05 -9.15
C ARG A 122 4.91 12.58 -8.32
N GLN A 123 4.30 11.71 -7.52
CA GLN A 123 3.22 12.08 -6.61
C GLN A 123 3.69 13.12 -5.56
N LEU A 124 4.88 12.95 -4.99
CA LEU A 124 5.40 13.89 -3.99
C LEU A 124 5.64 15.29 -4.58
N THR A 125 6.14 15.39 -5.82
CA THR A 125 6.33 16.69 -6.49
C THR A 125 5.04 17.52 -6.54
N GLN A 126 3.87 16.88 -6.66
CA GLN A 126 2.58 17.57 -6.66
C GLN A 126 2.20 18.11 -5.27
N VAL A 127 2.68 17.50 -4.19
CA VAL A 127 2.28 17.83 -2.82
C VAL A 127 3.23 18.80 -2.13
N MET A 128 4.48 18.92 -2.58
CA MET A 128 5.48 19.83 -1.99
C MET A 128 5.05 21.30 -1.95
N GLN A 129 4.07 21.69 -2.77
CA GLN A 129 3.53 23.05 -2.82
C GLN A 129 2.25 23.23 -1.98
N HIS A 130 1.77 22.17 -1.33
CA HIS A 130 0.51 22.19 -0.61
C HIS A 130 0.66 22.78 0.81
N PRO A 131 -0.18 23.73 1.23
CA PRO A 131 -0.14 24.28 2.59
C PRO A 131 -0.46 23.21 3.65
N HIS A 132 0.08 23.35 4.85
CA HIS A 132 -0.13 22.42 6.00
C HIS A 132 0.34 20.98 5.79
N THR A 133 1.21 20.75 4.81
CA THR A 133 1.84 19.44 4.58
C THR A 133 3.33 19.49 4.87
N THR A 134 3.77 18.68 5.84
CA THR A 134 5.18 18.40 6.05
C THR A 134 5.54 17.13 5.30
N TYR A 135 6.65 17.11 4.58
CA TYR A 135 7.13 15.91 3.91
C TYR A 135 8.56 15.58 4.31
N LEU A 136 8.83 14.28 4.45
CA LEU A 136 10.17 13.74 4.66
C LEU A 136 10.53 12.82 3.50
N MET A 137 11.68 13.04 2.88
CA MET A 137 12.18 12.25 1.77
C MET A 137 13.56 11.68 2.09
N ILE A 138 13.75 10.38 1.88
CA ILE A 138 15.08 9.77 1.94
C ILE A 138 15.84 10.10 0.64
N PRO A 139 17.01 10.78 0.70
CA PRO A 139 17.82 11.06 -0.48
C PRO A 139 18.27 9.78 -1.19
N LYS A 140 18.29 9.78 -2.54
CA LYS A 140 18.71 8.63 -3.36
C LYS A 140 20.09 8.10 -2.98
N ASP A 141 20.96 8.98 -2.52
CA ASP A 141 22.40 8.75 -2.38
C ASP A 141 22.75 8.06 -1.04
N ARG A 142 21.81 8.04 -0.08
CA ARG A 142 21.96 7.35 1.22
C ARG A 142 21.43 5.92 1.23
N VAL A 143 20.87 5.44 0.11
CA VAL A 143 20.25 4.10 0.00
C VAL A 143 21.28 2.96 -0.08
N THR A 144 22.58 3.26 -0.01
CA THR A 144 23.62 2.24 0.17
C THR A 144 23.55 1.54 1.54
N ALA A 145 22.79 2.08 2.49
CA ALA A 145 22.45 1.44 3.76
C ALA A 145 20.94 1.62 4.10
N PRO A 146 20.06 0.72 3.63
CA PRO A 146 18.60 0.84 3.82
C PRO A 146 18.16 0.99 5.28
N ALA A 147 18.82 0.28 6.20
CA ALA A 147 18.55 0.36 7.63
C ALA A 147 18.89 1.75 8.22
N GLN A 148 20.00 2.35 7.78
CA GLN A 148 20.44 3.65 8.27
C GLN A 148 19.58 4.79 7.73
N SER A 149 19.15 4.67 6.47
CA SER A 149 18.17 5.58 5.88
C SER A 149 16.80 5.54 6.58
N LEU A 150 16.40 4.38 7.12
CA LEU A 150 15.18 4.27 7.92
C LEU A 150 15.34 4.98 9.27
N SER A 151 16.48 4.79 9.95
CA SER A 151 16.79 5.48 11.21
C SER A 151 16.83 7.00 11.06
N ASP A 152 17.46 7.52 10.00
CA ASP A 152 17.50 8.97 9.74
C ASP A 152 16.10 9.57 9.50
N LEU A 153 15.25 8.82 8.79
CA LEU A 153 13.87 9.21 8.50
C LEU A 153 13.02 9.19 9.79
N VAL A 154 13.23 8.17 10.60
CA VAL A 154 12.64 7.97 11.93
C VAL A 154 12.96 9.15 12.83
N GLU A 155 14.23 9.55 12.91
CA GLU A 155 14.69 10.69 13.74
C GLU A 155 14.04 12.00 13.29
N GLN A 156 14.03 12.28 11.97
CA GLN A 156 13.37 13.48 11.44
C GLN A 156 11.85 13.46 11.64
N ALA A 157 11.22 12.28 11.62
CA ALA A 157 9.78 12.16 11.81
C ALA A 157 9.36 12.41 13.27
N MET A 158 10.23 12.07 14.23
CA MET A 158 9.97 12.29 15.66
C MET A 158 9.69 13.76 15.99
N ASP A 159 10.43 14.68 15.37
CA ASP A 159 10.24 16.13 15.58
C ASP A 159 8.87 16.63 15.12
N HIS A 160 8.21 15.91 14.21
CA HIS A 160 6.95 16.33 13.58
C HIS A 160 5.73 15.54 14.05
N PHE A 161 5.90 14.34 14.63
CA PHE A 161 4.79 13.51 15.08
C PHE A 161 3.94 14.15 16.19
N GLY A 162 4.53 15.03 17.01
CA GLY A 162 3.79 15.76 18.03
C GLY A 162 2.86 16.85 17.49
N GLU A 163 3.04 17.24 16.23
CA GLU A 163 2.32 18.35 15.60
C GLU A 163 1.31 17.89 14.54
N CYS A 164 1.33 16.62 14.16
CA CYS A 164 0.44 16.05 13.16
C CYS A 164 -0.72 15.24 13.75
N ASP A 165 -1.89 15.35 13.13
CA ASP A 165 -3.03 14.47 13.39
C ASP A 165 -3.18 13.38 12.33
N THR A 166 -2.32 13.42 11.30
CA THR A 166 -2.28 12.45 10.21
C THR A 166 -0.87 12.11 9.76
N VAL A 167 -0.62 10.81 9.58
CA VAL A 167 0.62 10.30 8.99
C VAL A 167 0.28 9.51 7.74
N ILE A 168 0.82 9.94 6.59
CA ILE A 168 0.77 9.21 5.33
C ILE A 168 2.15 8.64 5.06
N ALA A 169 2.27 7.32 4.89
CA ALA A 169 3.53 6.69 4.51
C ALA A 169 3.43 5.98 3.16
N THR A 170 4.48 6.15 2.34
CA THR A 170 4.63 5.42 1.07
C THR A 170 5.70 4.34 1.21
N GLY A 171 5.25 3.08 1.19
CA GLY A 171 6.07 1.89 1.44
C GLY A 171 5.82 1.25 2.81
N GLY A 172 5.84 -0.09 2.85
CA GLY A 172 5.53 -0.89 4.05
C GLY A 172 6.48 -0.61 5.22
N ASP A 173 7.78 -0.75 4.99
CA ASP A 173 8.82 -0.55 6.01
C ASP A 173 8.76 0.83 6.67
N LYS A 174 8.26 1.83 5.92
CA LYS A 174 8.16 3.22 6.39
C LYS A 174 6.97 3.40 7.31
N MET A 175 5.83 2.80 6.95
CA MET A 175 4.69 2.76 7.86
C MET A 175 5.02 1.96 9.11
N GLU A 176 5.66 0.79 8.97
CA GLU A 176 6.07 -0.05 10.10
C GLU A 176 6.98 0.72 11.07
N ALA A 177 7.99 1.42 10.56
CA ALA A 177 8.85 2.24 11.40
C ALA A 177 8.10 3.38 12.10
N ALA A 178 7.18 4.07 11.41
CA ALA A 178 6.35 5.10 12.02
C ALA A 178 5.46 4.54 13.14
N LEU A 179 4.81 3.39 12.92
CA LEU A 179 3.99 2.72 13.92
C LEU A 179 4.80 2.34 15.16
N ASN A 180 5.99 1.76 14.97
CA ASN A 180 6.87 1.37 16.07
C ASN A 180 7.30 2.57 16.93
N LEU A 181 7.64 3.71 16.31
CA LEU A 181 7.99 4.93 17.03
C LEU A 181 6.83 5.52 17.83
N LEU A 182 5.64 5.49 17.24
CA LEU A 182 4.43 6.02 17.85
C LEU A 182 3.86 5.09 18.92
N GLY A 183 4.47 3.91 19.13
CA GLY A 183 3.96 2.89 20.06
C GLY A 183 2.61 2.31 19.62
N ILE A 184 2.32 2.33 18.32
CA ILE A 184 1.07 1.84 17.76
C ILE A 184 1.23 0.34 17.44
N CYS A 185 0.62 -0.51 18.26
CA CYS A 185 0.57 -1.95 18.01
C CYS A 185 -0.72 -2.40 17.31
N GLN A 186 -1.73 -1.52 17.23
CA GLN A 186 -3.03 -1.81 16.64
C GLN A 186 -3.66 -0.55 16.06
N PHE A 187 -4.34 -0.70 14.93
CA PHE A 187 -5.18 0.33 14.33
C PHE A 187 -6.44 -0.31 13.73
N SER A 188 -7.46 0.52 13.51
CA SER A 188 -8.71 0.09 12.87
C SER A 188 -8.78 0.66 11.46
N LEU A 189 -8.99 -0.18 10.44
CA LEU A 189 -9.26 0.27 9.08
C LEU A 189 -10.62 0.97 9.06
N VAL A 190 -10.67 2.17 8.47
CA VAL A 190 -11.88 3.00 8.39
C VAL A 190 -12.37 3.21 6.96
N GLY A 191 -11.52 2.90 5.98
CA GLY A 191 -11.87 2.96 4.57
C GLY A 191 -10.63 3.00 3.70
N GLU A 192 -10.83 3.44 2.46
CA GLU A 192 -9.76 3.70 1.51
C GLU A 192 -10.00 5.07 0.87
N LEU A 193 -8.93 5.81 0.64
CA LEU A 193 -8.97 7.07 -0.10
C LEU A 193 -9.19 6.78 -1.60
N GLU A 194 -8.40 5.86 -2.11
CA GLU A 194 -8.40 5.32 -3.47
C GLU A 194 -7.98 3.85 -3.40
N HIS A 195 -8.16 3.11 -4.49
CA HIS A 195 -7.84 1.68 -4.53
C HIS A 195 -6.38 1.41 -4.12
N GLY A 196 -6.18 0.59 -3.07
CA GLY A 196 -4.85 0.27 -2.55
C GLY A 196 -4.21 1.39 -1.71
N PHE A 197 -5.02 2.36 -1.28
CA PHE A 197 -4.66 3.41 -0.32
C PHE A 197 -5.59 3.35 0.91
N PRO A 198 -5.37 2.38 1.82
CA PRO A 198 -6.16 2.28 3.03
C PRO A 198 -5.92 3.43 4.01
N LEU A 199 -7.01 3.79 4.67
CA LEU A 199 -7.07 4.71 5.79
C LEU A 199 -7.37 3.93 7.07
N ALA A 200 -6.65 4.25 8.13
CA ALA A 200 -6.87 3.69 9.45
C ALA A 200 -6.85 4.75 10.54
N ILE A 201 -7.39 4.40 11.70
CA ILE A 201 -7.29 5.19 12.92
C ILE A 201 -6.55 4.37 13.96
N ALA A 202 -5.52 4.98 14.56
CA ALA A 202 -4.80 4.47 15.71
C ALA A 202 -5.05 5.33 16.93
N THR A 203 -4.95 4.72 18.12
CA THR A 203 -4.91 5.48 19.38
C THR A 203 -3.46 5.51 19.85
N LEU A 204 -2.93 6.72 20.05
CA LEU A 204 -1.59 6.94 20.57
C LEU A 204 -1.52 6.64 22.07
N PRO A 205 -0.32 6.38 22.64
CA PRO A 205 -0.15 6.09 24.07
C PRO A 205 -0.68 7.19 25.00
N ASN A 206 -0.72 8.44 24.53
CA ASN A 206 -1.29 9.60 25.24
C ASN A 206 -2.83 9.71 25.12
N GLY A 207 -3.48 8.77 24.43
CA GLY A 207 -4.93 8.73 24.23
C GLY A 207 -5.45 9.56 23.04
N SER A 208 -4.60 10.30 22.33
CA SER A 208 -5.04 11.02 21.13
C SER A 208 -5.22 10.04 19.96
N LEU A 209 -6.08 10.42 19.01
CA LEU A 209 -6.30 9.63 17.79
C LEU A 209 -5.40 10.16 16.68
N LEU A 210 -4.84 9.24 15.91
CA LEU A 210 -4.02 9.51 14.74
C LEU A 210 -4.62 8.84 13.51
N THR A 211 -4.79 9.60 12.42
CA THR A 211 -5.17 9.06 11.13
C THR A 211 -3.92 8.53 10.41
N LEU A 212 -4.01 7.31 9.89
CA LEU A 212 -2.95 6.65 9.14
C LEU A 212 -3.38 6.50 7.69
N GLY A 213 -2.57 7.00 6.76
CA GLY A 213 -2.68 6.76 5.34
C GLY A 213 -1.56 5.86 4.86
N MET A 214 -1.89 4.73 4.26
CA MET A 214 -0.91 3.74 3.84
C MET A 214 -0.98 3.57 2.33
N LYS A 215 0.15 3.67 1.64
CA LYS A 215 0.20 3.46 0.19
C LYS A 215 1.45 2.69 -0.20
N ALA A 216 1.31 1.69 -1.04
CA ALA A 216 2.47 1.04 -1.66
C ALA A 216 3.20 2.00 -2.63
N GLY A 217 4.52 1.84 -2.75
CA GLY A 217 5.36 2.77 -3.51
C GLY A 217 4.99 2.92 -5.00
N GLY A 218 4.57 1.82 -5.64
CA GLY A 218 4.21 1.78 -7.06
C GLY A 218 2.70 1.89 -7.37
N PHE A 219 1.90 2.33 -6.40
CA PHE A 219 0.43 2.42 -6.52
C PHE A 219 -0.05 3.86 -6.70
N GLY A 220 -1.21 4.01 -7.34
CA GLY A 220 -1.88 5.27 -7.63
C GLY A 220 -1.42 5.97 -8.92
N VAL A 221 -2.11 7.05 -9.25
CA VAL A 221 -1.77 8.03 -10.31
C VAL A 221 -1.01 9.23 -9.74
N ASP A 222 -0.50 10.13 -10.58
CA ASP A 222 0.34 11.27 -10.16
C ASP A 222 -0.36 12.21 -9.14
N THR A 223 -1.71 12.30 -9.17
CA THR A 223 -2.49 13.14 -8.24
C THR A 223 -2.89 12.44 -6.93
N THR A 224 -2.54 11.17 -6.73
CA THR A 224 -3.02 10.36 -5.59
C THR A 224 -2.66 10.98 -4.22
N LEU A 225 -1.40 11.40 -4.04
CA LEU A 225 -0.98 12.02 -2.77
C LEU A 225 -1.58 13.43 -2.60
N LEU A 226 -1.85 14.14 -3.71
CA LEU A 226 -2.52 15.44 -3.67
C LEU A 226 -3.97 15.29 -3.19
N HIS A 227 -4.71 14.34 -3.75
CA HIS A 227 -6.05 14.01 -3.26
C HIS A 227 -6.03 13.61 -1.78
N ALA A 228 -4.99 12.91 -1.33
CA ALA A 228 -4.85 12.50 0.07
C ALA A 228 -4.72 13.68 1.04
N VAL A 229 -4.10 14.77 0.62
CA VAL A 229 -3.98 16.01 1.42
C VAL A 229 -5.13 16.99 1.22
N ASP A 230 -5.86 16.89 0.10
CA ASP A 230 -7.02 17.71 -0.22
C ASP A 230 -8.32 17.22 0.44
N VAL A 231 -8.50 15.90 0.53
CA VAL A 231 -9.69 15.26 1.12
C VAL A 231 -9.93 15.70 2.58
N PRO A 232 -8.88 15.91 3.40
CA PRO A 232 -9.04 16.46 4.75
C PRO A 232 -9.37 17.97 4.81
N CYS A 233 -8.96 18.77 3.82
CA CYS A 233 -9.10 20.23 3.90
C CYS A 233 -10.48 20.76 3.48
N THR A 234 -11.32 19.99 2.77
CA THR A 234 -12.49 20.55 2.07
C THR A 234 -13.87 20.01 2.47
N ARG A 235 -14.02 19.09 3.43
CA ARG A 235 -15.35 18.60 3.86
C ARG A 235 -15.79 19.14 5.22
N LYS A 236 -16.24 20.39 5.25
CA LYS A 236 -17.16 20.86 6.31
C LYS A 236 -18.36 19.91 6.39
N GLY A 237 -18.40 19.10 7.46
CA GLY A 237 -19.58 18.45 8.02
C GLY A 237 -20.59 17.88 7.02
N LYS A 238 -20.41 16.60 6.65
CA LYS A 238 -21.56 15.72 6.41
C LYS A 238 -21.15 14.28 6.70
N ALA A 239 -21.83 13.68 7.67
CA ALA A 239 -21.82 12.24 7.86
C ALA A 239 -22.19 11.56 6.53
N ILE A 240 -21.42 10.55 6.15
CA ILE A 240 -21.67 9.69 4.97
C ILE A 240 -22.43 8.47 5.45
#